data_AF-A0AAW6U5Q4-F1
#
_entry.id   AF-A0AAW6U5Q4-F1
#
_cell.length_a   1.000
_cell.length_b   1.000
_cell.length_c   1.000
_cell.angle_alpha   90.00
_cell.angle_beta   90.00
_cell.angle_gamma   90.00
#
_symmetry.space_group_name_H-M   'P 1'
#
loop_
_entity.id
_entity.type
_entity.pdbx_description
1 polymer ?
#
loop_
_entity_poly.entity_id
_entity_poly.type
_entity_poly.pdbx_seq_one_letter_code
_entity_poly.pdbx_strand_id
1 'polypeptide(L)' 'MDDTRQQVLDLIHKVRPYLQRDGGDIEVINVEDGIVYVKMLGACDGCMALDVTLKQGIETMLLENVPGVIAVVTVD' A
#
# COMPACT_ATOMS: atom_id res chain seq x y z
N MET A 1 13.04 12.05 12.76
CA MET A 1 11.64 11.76 13.07
C MET A 1 11.02 11.35 11.76
N ASP A 2 10.98 10.05 11.51
CA ASP A 2 10.43 9.47 10.29
C ASP A 2 8.91 9.34 10.43
N ASP A 3 8.24 10.48 10.56
CA ASP A 3 6.77 10.57 10.70
C ASP A 3 6.06 9.91 9.52
N THR A 4 6.58 10.09 8.30
CA THR A 4 6.02 9.54 7.06
C THR A 4 5.86 8.02 7.13
N ARG A 5 6.89 7.29 7.56
CA ARG A 5 6.83 5.82 7.65
C ARG A 5 5.76 5.36 8.64
N GLN A 6 5.70 6.03 9.79
CA GLN A 6 4.73 5.69 10.83
C GLN A 6 3.29 5.94 10.36
N GLN A 7 3.04 7.05 9.66
CA GLN A 7 1.73 7.36 9.08
C GLN A 7 1.30 6.33 8.03
N VAL A 8 2.21 5.95 7.12
CA VAL A 8 1.96 4.90 6.13
C VAL A 8 1.57 3.59 6.82
N LEU A 9 2.36 3.16 7.81
CA LEU A 9 2.11 1.92 8.55
C LEU A 9 0.75 1.94 9.28
N ASP A 10 0.39 3.05 9.92
CA ASP A 10 -0.89 3.19 10.63
C ASP A 10 -2.09 3.10 9.65
N LEU A 11 -1.97 3.76 8.50
CA LEU A 11 -2.99 3.71 7.44
C LEU A 11 -3.15 2.30 6.89
N ILE A 12 -2.02 1.64 6.56
CA ILE A 12 -1.98 0.26 6.07
C ILE A 12 -2.58 -0.69 7.10
N HIS A 13 -2.24 -0.56 8.38
CA HIS A 13 -2.80 -1.39 9.45
C HIS A 13 -4.32 -1.29 9.55
N LYS A 14 -4.91 -0.12 9.28
CA LYS A 14 -6.36 0.07 9.26
C LYS A 14 -7.02 -0.63 8.07
N VAL A 15 -6.37 -0.67 6.91
CA VAL A 15 -6.91 -1.31 5.69
C VAL A 15 -6.60 -2.80 5.59
N ARG A 16 -5.53 -3.31 6.23
CA ARG A 16 -5.18 -4.75 6.27
C ARG A 16 -6.37 -5.69 6.56
N PRO A 17 -7.22 -5.47 7.57
CA PRO A 17 -8.35 -6.37 7.82
C PRO A 17 -9.40 -6.35 6.70
N TYR A 18 -9.49 -5.28 5.91
CA TYR A 18 -10.35 -5.22 4.73
C TYR A 18 -9.69 -5.95 3.55
N LEU A 19 -8.41 -5.73 3.32
CA LEU A 19 -7.64 -6.43 2.29
C LEU A 19 -7.66 -7.94 2.51
N GLN A 20 -7.46 -8.39 3.75
CA GLN A 20 -7.47 -9.81 4.11
C GLN A 20 -8.85 -10.45 3.95
N ARG A 21 -9.93 -9.67 4.04
CA ARG A 21 -11.30 -10.15 3.73
C ARG A 21 -11.51 -10.35 2.23
N ASP A 22 -10.94 -9.47 1.41
CA ASP A 22 -10.90 -9.61 -0.05
C ASP A 22 -9.91 -10.70 -0.51
N GLY A 23 -9.14 -11.28 0.41
CA GLY A 23 -8.18 -12.35 0.16
C GLY A 23 -6.77 -11.88 -0.17
N GLY A 24 -6.51 -10.58 -0.10
CA GLY A 24 -5.17 -10.01 -0.27
C GLY A 24 -4.56 -9.45 1.01
N ASP A 25 -3.29 -9.12 0.97
CA ASP A 25 -2.58 -8.45 2.06
C ASP A 25 -1.53 -7.52 1.42
N ILE A 26 -1.07 -6.55 2.19
CA ILE A 26 -0.08 -5.59 1.75
C ILE A 26 0.95 -5.38 2.87
N GLU A 27 2.21 -5.42 2.49
CA GLU A 27 3.34 -5.27 3.40
C GLU A 27 4.20 -4.09 2.96
N VAL A 28 4.53 -3.19 3.88
CA VAL A 28 5.42 -2.05 3.60
C VAL A 28 6.85 -2.52 3.80
N ILE A 29 7.60 -2.63 2.71
CA ILE A 29 9.00 -3.07 2.70
C ILE A 29 9.92 -1.93 3.09
N ASN A 30 9.73 -0.77 2.45
CA ASN A 30 10.62 0.37 2.65
C ASN A 30 9.94 1.70 2.33
N VAL A 31 10.48 2.80 2.87
CA VAL A 31 10.05 4.17 2.54
C VAL A 31 11.31 5.02 2.42
N GLU A 32 11.64 5.46 1.20
CA GLU A 32 12.84 6.27 0.92
C GLU A 32 12.51 7.37 -0.08
N ASP A 33 13.00 8.59 0.16
CA ASP A 33 12.80 9.76 -0.72
C ASP A 33 11.33 10.01 -1.11
N GLY A 34 10.39 9.70 -0.21
CA GLY A 34 8.94 9.82 -0.48
C GLY A 34 8.38 8.70 -1.36
N ILE A 35 9.18 7.69 -1.72
CA ILE A 35 8.75 6.50 -2.42
C ILE A 35 8.47 5.40 -1.40
N VAL A 36 7.23 4.92 -1.38
CA VAL A 36 6.80 3.81 -0.51
C VAL A 36 6.89 2.51 -1.31
N TYR A 37 7.76 1.60 -0.87
CA TYR A 37 7.89 0.26 -1.42
C TYR A 37 6.97 -0.69 -0.67
N VAL A 38 5.99 -1.24 -1.37
CA VAL A 38 5.01 -2.18 -0.82
C VAL A 38 5.09 -3.52 -1.55
N LYS A 39 4.77 -4.59 -0.85
CA LYS A 39 4.63 -5.93 -1.41
C LYS A 39 3.22 -6.41 -1.20
N MET A 40 2.52 -6.77 -2.28
CA MET A 40 1.19 -7.36 -2.17
C MET A 40 1.32 -8.87 -1.94
N LEU A 41 0.54 -9.41 -1.02
CA LEU A 41 0.60 -10.78 -0.53
C LEU A 41 -0.80 -11.42 -0.66
N GLY A 42 -1.01 -12.28 -1.66
CA GLY A 42 -2.31 -12.91 -1.95
C GLY A 42 -3.34 -11.93 -2.53
N ALA A 43 -4.51 -12.32 -3.02
CA ALA A 43 -4.88 -13.54 -3.75
C ALA A 43 -5.81 -13.09 -4.87
N CYS A 44 -5.27 -12.95 -6.07
CA CYS A 44 -6.00 -13.33 -7.26
C CYS A 44 -5.02 -13.75 -8.35
N ASP A 45 -4.63 -15.03 -8.30
CA ASP A 45 -3.95 -15.82 -9.33
C ASP A 45 -4.70 -15.83 -10.70
N GLY A 46 -5.67 -14.94 -10.93
CA GLY A 46 -6.50 -14.95 -12.14
C GLY A 46 -7.37 -13.73 -12.43
N CYS A 47 -7.31 -12.63 -11.66
CA CYS A 47 -8.19 -11.47 -11.89
C CYS A 47 -7.40 -10.16 -11.98
N MET A 48 -6.65 -9.98 -13.08
CA MET A 48 -5.77 -8.84 -13.35
C MET A 48 -6.43 -7.45 -13.21
N ALA A 49 -7.77 -7.37 -13.21
CA ALA A 49 -8.51 -6.13 -13.06
C ALA A 49 -8.64 -5.65 -11.60
N LEU A 50 -8.65 -6.57 -10.63
CA LEU A 50 -8.82 -6.21 -9.21
C LEU A 50 -7.54 -5.60 -8.63
N ASP A 51 -6.37 -6.17 -8.96
CA ASP A 51 -5.07 -5.71 -8.48
C ASP A 51 -4.78 -4.25 -8.86
N VAL A 52 -5.10 -3.86 -10.10
CA VAL A 52 -4.84 -2.49 -10.59
C VAL A 52 -5.71 -1.46 -9.87
N THR A 53 -6.96 -1.81 -9.56
CA THR A 53 -7.90 -0.88 -8.92
C THR A 53 -7.59 -0.69 -7.45
N LEU A 54 -7.27 -1.78 -6.74
CA LEU A 54 -6.84 -1.74 -5.33
C LEU A 54 -5.51 -1.02 -5.16
N LYS A 55 -4.53 -1.30 -6.01
CA LYS A 55 -3.23 -0.64 -5.99
C LYS A 55 -3.35 0.87 -6.18
N GLN A 56 -4.10 1.32 -7.20
CA GLN A 56 -4.32 2.75 -7.43
C GLN A 56 -5.07 3.43 -6.29
N GLY A 57 -6.03 2.74 -5.67
CA GLY A 57 -6.74 3.24 -4.49
C GLY A 57 -5.80 3.47 -3.31
N ILE A 58 -4.95 2.49 -2.99
CA ILE A 58 -3.97 2.59 -1.89
C ILE A 58 -2.92 3.66 -2.20
N GLU A 59 -2.42 3.72 -3.43
CA GLU A 59 -1.46 4.75 -3.87
C GLU A 59 -2.03 6.15 -3.68
N THR A 60 -3.24 6.40 -4.20
CA THR A 60 -3.93 7.69 -4.08
C THR A 60 -4.17 8.04 -2.61
N MET A 61 -4.66 7.09 -1.80
CA MET A 61 -4.87 7.31 -0.38
C MET A 61 -3.59 7.71 0.36
N LEU A 62 -2.46 7.06 0.05
CA LEU A 62 -1.17 7.39 0.68
C LEU A 62 -0.66 8.77 0.24
N LEU A 63 -0.78 9.11 -1.05
CA LEU A 63 -0.43 10.43 -1.59
C LEU A 63 -1.26 11.56 -0.95
N GLU A 64 -2.57 11.34 -0.75
CA GLU A 64 -3.47 12.34 -0.18
C GLU A 64 -3.37 12.46 1.35
N ASN A 65 -3.11 11.36 2.07
CA ASN A 65 -3.11 11.36 3.54
C ASN A 65 -1.72 11.55 4.14
N VAL A 66 -0.64 11.24 3.42
CA VAL A 66 0.73 11.29 3.94
C VAL A 66 1.54 12.37 3.21
N PRO A 67 1.73 13.55 3.82
CA PRO A 67 2.55 14.60 3.22
C PRO A 67 4.00 14.12 3.11
N GLY A 68 4.55 14.15 1.90
CA GLY A 68 5.90 13.69 1.58
C GLY A 68 5.95 12.37 0.81
N VAL A 69 4.83 11.68 0.61
CA VAL A 69 4.75 10.59 -0.37
C VAL A 69 4.68 11.19 -1.78
N ILE A 70 5.49 10.66 -2.68
CA ILE A 70 5.63 11.07 -4.09
C ILE A 70 5.15 9.93 -5.00
N ALA A 71 5.42 8.69 -4.63
CA ALA A 71 5.04 7.52 -5.41
C ALA A 71 4.94 6.25 -4.54
N VAL A 72 4.18 5.27 -5.02
CA VAL A 72 4.10 3.94 -4.40
C VAL A 72 4.57 2.90 -5.41
N VAL A 73 5.61 2.15 -5.05
CA VAL A 73 6.19 1.11 -5.90
C VAL A 73 5.86 -0.24 -5.30
N THR A 74 5.28 -1.12 -6.12
CA THR A 74 5.07 -2.51 -5.73
C THR A 74 6.31 -3.32 -6.09
N VAL A 75 6.88 -4.02 -5.12
CA VAL A 75 7.97 -4.98 -5.32
C VAL A 75 7.41 -6.39 -5.28
N ASP A 76 7.78 -7.22 -6.25
CA ASP A 76 7.38 -8.64 -6.39
C ASP A 76 8.36 -9.57 -5.66
#